data_AF-F7ARZ0-F1
#
_entry.id   AF-F7ARZ0-F1
#
_cell.length_a   1.000
_cell.length_b   1.000
_cell.length_c   1.000
_cell.angle_alpha   90.00
_cell.angle_beta   90.00
_cell.angle_gamma   90.00
#
_symmetry.space_group_name_H-M   'P 1'
#
loop_
_entity.id
_entity.type
_entity.pdbx_description
1 polymer ?
#
loop_
_entity_poly.entity_id
_entity_poly.type
_entity_poly.pdbx_seq_one_letter_code
_entity_poly.pdbx_strand_id
1 'polypeptide(L)'
;MHHSRMRQFYDEVHDILLEIGASPVDLESKSNTHEINPTEAILTNQSENNKEKRKNDLINAITNRDIEKLERAIEWAIFDGYDVALREEIYEARERMKQEINLERMRESVKNMKQSVISELRSYSKPPKAVRDVMMCVYLLLQVRKEDEIKTWLSIQRLMSLGGRNCLKRLIETFRADDVSCDVTARVKELLGNYDFQHIYEIMEVIEEVEALKGEDIKSATD
;
A
#
# COMPACT_ATOMS: atom_id res chain seq x y z
N MET A 1 -26.21 -17.15 18.63
CA MET A 1 -26.82 -17.79 17.43
C MET A 1 -26.75 -16.94 16.15
N HIS A 2 -26.60 -15.60 16.19
CA HIS A 2 -26.53 -14.76 14.98
C HIS A 2 -25.20 -14.77 14.20
N HIS A 3 -24.06 -15.08 14.83
CA HIS A 3 -22.77 -15.16 14.13
C HIS A 3 -22.64 -16.35 13.17
N SER A 4 -23.40 -17.44 13.38
CA SER A 4 -23.30 -18.62 12.52
C SER A 4 -24.04 -18.46 11.19
N ARG A 5 -25.14 -17.67 11.17
CA ARG A 5 -25.88 -17.35 9.94
C ARG A 5 -25.19 -16.27 9.09
N MET A 6 -24.48 -15.34 9.74
CA MET A 6 -23.71 -14.29 9.06
C MET A 6 -22.45 -14.86 8.38
N ARG A 7 -21.85 -15.91 8.96
CA ARG A 7 -20.74 -16.66 8.34
C ARG A 7 -21.22 -17.53 7.16
N GLN A 8 -22.36 -18.22 7.31
CA GLN A 8 -23.00 -18.96 6.22
C GLN A 8 -23.37 -18.06 5.02
N PHE A 9 -23.85 -16.84 5.28
CA PHE A 9 -24.15 -15.87 4.22
C PHE A 9 -22.89 -15.31 3.54
N TYR A 10 -21.81 -15.09 4.28
CA TYR A 10 -20.51 -14.70 3.72
C TYR A 10 -19.90 -15.80 2.84
N ASP A 11 -20.00 -17.06 3.26
CA ASP A 11 -19.48 -18.20 2.49
C ASP A 11 -20.32 -18.44 1.22
N GLU A 12 -21.66 -18.29 1.28
CA GLU A 12 -22.55 -18.37 0.11
C GLU A 12 -22.33 -17.23 -0.91
N VAL A 13 -22.08 -16.00 -0.45
CA VAL A 13 -21.81 -14.85 -1.34
C VAL A 13 -20.38 -14.92 -1.92
N HIS A 14 -19.42 -15.48 -1.19
CA HIS A 14 -18.04 -15.64 -1.64
C HIS A 14 -17.91 -16.69 -2.77
N ASP A 15 -18.67 -17.79 -2.72
CA ASP A 15 -18.68 -18.82 -3.78
C ASP A 15 -19.39 -18.34 -5.05
N ILE A 16 -20.47 -17.55 -4.91
CA ILE A 16 -21.16 -16.94 -6.06
C ILE A 16 -20.26 -15.89 -6.76
N LEU A 17 -19.42 -15.15 -6.03
CA LEU A 17 -18.49 -14.16 -6.62
C LEU A 17 -17.28 -14.78 -7.32
N LEU A 18 -16.96 -16.05 -7.06
CA LEU A 18 -15.88 -16.79 -7.74
C LEU A 18 -16.34 -17.47 -9.05
N GLU A 19 -17.64 -17.69 -9.24
CA GLU A 19 -18.18 -18.44 -10.39
C GLU A 19 -18.52 -17.57 -11.62
N ILE A 20 -18.71 -16.25 -11.45
CA ILE A 20 -19.25 -15.38 -12.52
C ILE A 20 -18.21 -14.40 -13.07
N GLY A 21 -17.12 -14.88 -13.65
CA GLY A 21 -16.20 -14.04 -14.43
C GLY A 21 -16.93 -13.11 -15.43
N ALA A 22 -17.21 -11.87 -15.01
CA ALA A 22 -17.87 -10.74 -15.67
C ALA A 22 -19.20 -10.94 -16.47
N SER A 23 -20.25 -10.24 -16.01
CA SER A 23 -21.34 -9.51 -16.76
C SER A 23 -22.35 -10.34 -17.61
N PRO A 24 -23.45 -9.79 -18.22
CA PRO A 24 -24.18 -8.50 -18.13
C PRO A 24 -25.74 -8.68 -18.05
N VAL A 25 -26.55 -7.61 -18.18
CA VAL A 25 -27.62 -7.47 -19.21
C VAL A 25 -28.46 -6.19 -18.99
N ASP A 26 -28.50 -5.40 -20.07
CA ASP A 26 -29.36 -4.26 -20.34
C ASP A 26 -30.84 -4.63 -20.46
N LEU A 27 -31.75 -3.78 -19.97
CA LEU A 27 -33.15 -3.77 -20.40
C LEU A 27 -33.62 -2.31 -20.53
N GLU A 28 -33.61 -1.82 -21.77
CA GLU A 28 -34.27 -0.59 -22.18
C GLU A 28 -35.78 -0.77 -22.43
N SER A 29 -36.49 0.31 -22.13
CA SER A 29 -37.71 0.84 -22.76
C SER A 29 -39.09 0.31 -22.31
N LYS A 30 -39.92 1.25 -21.81
CA LYS A 30 -41.08 1.77 -22.57
C LYS A 30 -41.65 3.06 -21.96
N SER A 31 -41.90 4.00 -22.84
CA SER A 31 -42.57 5.28 -22.67
C SER A 31 -44.00 5.12 -22.14
N ASN A 32 -44.33 5.84 -21.06
CA ASN A 32 -45.69 6.31 -20.84
C ASN A 32 -45.66 7.59 -19.97
N THR A 33 -46.10 8.70 -20.55
CA THR A 33 -46.40 9.95 -19.83
C THR A 33 -47.56 9.69 -18.88
N HIS A 34 -47.26 9.47 -17.60
CA HIS A 34 -48.23 9.48 -16.51
C HIS A 34 -47.83 10.57 -15.52
N GLU A 35 -48.79 11.39 -15.10
CA GLU A 35 -48.59 12.42 -14.08
C GLU A 35 -47.90 11.80 -12.86
N ILE A 36 -46.71 12.31 -12.52
CA ILE A 36 -45.88 11.76 -11.45
C ILE A 36 -46.64 11.97 -10.13
N ASN A 37 -47.08 10.86 -9.53
CA ASN A 37 -47.78 10.86 -8.25
C ASN A 37 -46.86 11.49 -7.17
N PRO A 38 -47.34 12.45 -6.34
CA PRO A 38 -46.53 13.13 -5.32
C PRO A 38 -45.75 12.18 -4.39
N THR A 39 -46.26 10.97 -4.15
CA THR A 39 -45.59 9.95 -3.33
C THR A 39 -44.38 9.30 -4.03
N GLU A 40 -44.45 9.07 -5.35
CA GLU A 40 -43.34 8.52 -6.14
C GLU A 40 -42.18 9.53 -6.26
N ALA A 41 -42.51 10.82 -6.40
CA ALA A 41 -41.52 11.90 -6.41
C ALA A 41 -40.75 12.00 -5.08
N ILE A 42 -41.44 11.85 -3.93
CA ILE A 42 -40.80 11.90 -2.60
C ILE A 42 -39.85 10.72 -2.38
N LEU A 43 -40.26 9.50 -2.75
CA LEU A 43 -39.44 8.28 -2.61
C LEU A 43 -38.20 8.34 -3.52
N THR A 44 -38.36 8.85 -4.74
CA THR A 44 -37.26 9.02 -5.70
C THR A 44 -36.23 10.01 -5.16
N ASN A 45 -36.66 11.19 -4.70
CA ASN A 45 -35.78 12.20 -4.11
C ASN A 45 -35.05 11.71 -2.83
N GLN A 46 -35.70 10.87 -2.01
CA GLN A 46 -35.04 10.26 -0.84
C GLN A 46 -33.99 9.23 -1.24
N SER A 47 -34.26 8.42 -2.26
CA SER A 47 -33.30 7.42 -2.76
C SER A 47 -32.06 8.06 -3.39
N GLU A 48 -32.22 9.19 -4.09
CA GLU A 48 -31.12 9.95 -4.67
C GLU A 48 -30.28 10.63 -3.59
N ASN A 49 -30.90 11.23 -2.57
CA ASN A 49 -30.19 11.82 -1.45
C ASN A 49 -29.37 10.77 -0.66
N ASN A 50 -29.93 9.57 -0.46
CA ASN A 50 -29.22 8.49 0.21
C ASN A 50 -28.04 7.97 -0.62
N LYS A 51 -28.21 7.83 -1.94
CA LYS A 51 -27.12 7.48 -2.87
C LYS A 51 -25.99 8.51 -2.79
N GLU A 52 -26.32 9.79 -2.88
CA GLU A 52 -25.34 10.88 -2.84
C GLU A 52 -24.60 10.91 -1.49
N LYS A 53 -25.29 10.63 -0.40
CA LYS A 53 -24.65 10.46 0.92
C LYS A 53 -23.63 9.32 0.90
N ARG A 54 -23.96 8.14 0.38
CA ARG A 54 -23.03 7.00 0.31
C ARG A 54 -21.83 7.26 -0.59
N LYS A 55 -22.05 7.95 -1.70
CA LYS A 55 -20.97 8.43 -2.56
C LYS A 55 -20.00 9.33 -1.79
N ASN A 56 -20.53 10.31 -1.05
CA ASN A 56 -19.72 11.21 -0.23
C ASN A 56 -18.99 10.48 0.89
N ASP A 57 -19.62 9.49 1.55
CA ASP A 57 -18.97 8.64 2.54
C ASP A 57 -17.76 7.89 1.93
N LEU A 58 -17.91 7.31 0.73
CA LEU A 58 -16.81 6.64 0.00
C LEU A 58 -15.69 7.61 -0.36
N ILE A 59 -16.00 8.77 -0.94
CA ILE A 59 -15.01 9.79 -1.31
C ILE A 59 -14.22 10.26 -0.09
N ASN A 60 -14.92 10.52 1.03
CA ASN A 60 -14.29 10.92 2.27
C ASN A 60 -13.39 9.81 2.83
N ALA A 61 -13.82 8.55 2.77
CA ALA A 61 -13.01 7.42 3.23
C ALA A 61 -11.74 7.23 2.36
N ILE A 62 -11.87 7.32 1.03
CA ILE A 62 -10.75 7.29 0.07
C ILE A 62 -9.73 8.37 0.37
N THR A 63 -10.21 9.60 0.62
CA THR A 63 -9.37 10.75 0.90
C THR A 63 -8.62 10.61 2.23
N ASN A 64 -9.30 10.08 3.27
CA ASN A 64 -8.72 9.97 4.61
C ASN A 64 -7.81 8.75 4.82
N ARG A 65 -7.75 7.80 3.86
CA ARG A 65 -6.88 6.60 3.90
C ARG A 65 -7.03 5.76 5.18
N ASP A 66 -8.22 5.78 5.77
CA ASP A 66 -8.53 5.07 7.01
C ASP A 66 -9.18 3.73 6.66
N ILE A 67 -8.49 2.64 6.95
CA ILE A 67 -8.89 1.27 6.56
C ILE A 67 -10.28 0.94 7.11
N GLU A 68 -10.56 1.27 8.38
CA GLU A 68 -11.86 0.96 8.99
C GLU A 68 -12.99 1.80 8.39
N LYS A 69 -12.72 3.06 8.05
CA LYS A 69 -13.71 3.91 7.38
C LYS A 69 -13.95 3.48 5.93
N LEU A 70 -12.90 3.05 5.23
CA LEU A 70 -12.99 2.50 3.87
C LEU A 70 -13.87 1.24 3.85
N GLU A 71 -13.58 0.30 4.73
CA GLU A 71 -14.36 -0.94 4.88
C GLU A 71 -15.83 -0.64 5.15
N ARG A 72 -16.11 0.22 6.14
CA ARG A 72 -17.48 0.58 6.53
C ARG A 72 -18.24 1.33 5.45
N ALA A 73 -17.58 2.23 4.71
CA ALA A 73 -18.21 2.97 3.62
C ALA A 73 -18.59 2.03 2.46
N ILE A 74 -17.75 1.05 2.14
CA ILE A 74 -18.02 0.00 1.16
C ILE A 74 -19.21 -0.85 1.63
N GLU A 75 -19.18 -1.34 2.87
CA GLU A 75 -20.24 -2.18 3.43
C GLU A 75 -21.60 -1.47 3.38
N TRP A 76 -21.66 -0.20 3.78
CA TRP A 76 -22.91 0.55 3.78
C TRP A 76 -23.43 0.87 2.38
N ALA A 77 -22.55 1.13 1.41
CA ALA A 77 -22.98 1.33 0.02
C ALA A 77 -23.58 0.05 -0.57
N ILE A 78 -23.00 -1.11 -0.25
CA ILE A 78 -23.52 -2.42 -0.70
C ILE A 78 -24.81 -2.78 0.03
N PHE A 79 -24.85 -2.62 1.36
CA PHE A 79 -26.03 -2.94 2.18
C PHE A 79 -27.26 -2.12 1.78
N ASP A 80 -27.07 -0.85 1.43
CA ASP A 80 -28.16 0.02 0.97
C ASP A 80 -28.54 -0.22 -0.51
N GLY A 81 -27.89 -1.18 -1.20
CA GLY A 81 -28.21 -1.57 -2.57
C GLY A 81 -27.65 -0.66 -3.67
N TYR A 82 -26.58 0.08 -3.37
CA TYR A 82 -25.92 0.98 -4.33
C TYR A 82 -24.64 0.40 -4.96
N ASP A 83 -24.44 -0.92 -4.87
CA ASP A 83 -23.26 -1.62 -5.37
C ASP A 83 -23.07 -1.46 -6.89
N VAL A 84 -24.17 -1.48 -7.67
CA VAL A 84 -24.12 -1.23 -9.12
C VAL A 84 -23.93 0.27 -9.40
N ALA A 85 -24.65 1.11 -8.67
CA ALA A 85 -24.73 2.55 -8.94
C ALA A 85 -23.48 3.33 -8.50
N LEU A 86 -22.69 2.80 -7.56
CA LEU A 86 -21.45 3.35 -7.03
C LEU A 86 -20.25 2.39 -7.24
N ARG A 87 -20.33 1.57 -8.29
CA ARG A 87 -19.34 0.52 -8.58
C ARG A 87 -17.92 1.08 -8.68
N GLU A 88 -17.75 2.22 -9.33
CA GLU A 88 -16.44 2.85 -9.55
C GLU A 88 -15.85 3.34 -8.22
N GLU A 89 -16.64 4.03 -7.40
CA GLU A 89 -16.21 4.52 -6.09
C GLU A 89 -15.91 3.36 -5.13
N ILE A 90 -16.71 2.29 -5.15
CA ILE A 90 -16.43 1.07 -4.37
C ILE A 90 -15.14 0.40 -4.84
N TYR A 91 -14.90 0.32 -6.15
CA TYR A 91 -13.67 -0.23 -6.70
C TYR A 91 -12.45 0.59 -6.26
N GLU A 92 -12.51 1.93 -6.38
CA GLU A 92 -11.44 2.82 -5.93
C GLU A 92 -11.18 2.69 -4.42
N ALA A 93 -12.23 2.63 -3.61
CA ALA A 93 -12.12 2.43 -2.17
C ALA A 93 -11.43 1.10 -1.82
N ARG A 94 -11.76 0.01 -2.53
CA ARG A 94 -11.13 -1.31 -2.35
C ARG A 94 -9.66 -1.29 -2.75
N GLU A 95 -9.32 -0.72 -3.89
CA GLU A 95 -7.92 -0.61 -4.32
C GLU A 95 -7.10 0.25 -3.35
N ARG A 96 -7.69 1.34 -2.84
CA ARG A 96 -7.04 2.16 -1.81
C ARG A 96 -6.83 1.37 -0.51
N MET A 97 -7.86 0.66 -0.03
CA MET A 97 -7.77 -0.18 1.17
C MET A 97 -6.66 -1.22 1.05
N LYS A 98 -6.58 -1.91 -0.11
CA LYS A 98 -5.53 -2.89 -0.41
C LYS A 98 -4.14 -2.25 -0.37
N GLN A 99 -3.98 -1.05 -0.92
CA GLN A 99 -2.72 -0.30 -0.87
C GLN A 99 -2.32 0.04 0.56
N GLU A 100 -3.25 0.56 1.38
CA GLU A 100 -2.97 0.91 2.78
C GLU A 100 -2.63 -0.32 3.64
N ILE A 101 -3.33 -1.44 3.45
CA ILE A 101 -3.01 -2.72 4.14
C ILE A 101 -1.60 -3.18 3.77
N ASN A 102 -1.23 -3.11 2.48
CA ASN A 102 0.11 -3.48 2.04
C ASN A 102 1.19 -2.55 2.63
N LEU A 103 0.93 -1.24 2.68
CA LEU A 103 1.82 -0.28 3.31
C LEU A 103 2.00 -0.58 4.81
N GLU A 104 0.93 -0.88 5.53
CA GLU A 104 1.01 -1.21 6.96
C GLU A 104 1.80 -2.49 7.20
N ARG A 105 1.58 -3.54 6.40
CA ARG A 105 2.38 -4.77 6.46
C ARG A 105 3.87 -4.51 6.22
N MET A 106 4.21 -3.65 5.27
CA MET A 106 5.60 -3.27 5.01
C MET A 106 6.20 -2.47 6.17
N ARG A 107 5.43 -1.54 6.77
CA ARG A 107 5.85 -0.80 7.98
C ARG A 107 6.10 -1.74 9.15
N GLU A 108 5.19 -2.68 9.41
CA GLU A 108 5.35 -3.69 10.45
C GLU A 108 6.58 -4.56 10.23
N SER A 109 6.84 -4.96 8.97
CA SER A 109 8.03 -5.72 8.61
C SER A 109 9.32 -4.97 8.95
N VAL A 110 9.39 -3.67 8.63
CA VAL A 110 10.53 -2.81 8.96
C VAL A 110 10.66 -2.59 10.47
N LYS A 111 9.55 -2.36 11.17
CA LYS A 111 9.52 -2.22 12.63
C LYS A 111 10.12 -3.45 13.31
N ASN A 112 9.72 -4.63 12.85
CA ASN A 112 10.15 -5.93 13.37
C ASN A 112 11.52 -6.39 12.85
N MET A 113 12.12 -5.67 11.90
CA MET A 113 13.46 -5.98 11.36
C MET A 113 14.49 -6.06 12.49
N LYS A 114 15.37 -7.07 12.47
CA LYS A 114 16.41 -7.18 13.50
C LYS A 114 17.41 -6.03 13.40
N GLN A 115 17.85 -5.48 14.54
CA GLN A 115 18.87 -4.42 14.56
C GLN A 115 20.23 -4.91 14.01
N SER A 116 20.47 -6.21 14.03
CA SER A 116 21.65 -6.83 13.41
C SER A 116 21.71 -6.57 11.90
N VAL A 117 20.59 -6.63 11.19
CA VAL A 117 20.51 -6.38 9.74
C VAL A 117 20.92 -4.95 9.41
N ILE A 118 20.45 -3.97 10.18
CA ILE A 118 20.86 -2.56 10.00
C ILE A 118 22.36 -2.40 10.31
N SER A 119 22.86 -3.13 11.30
CA SER A 119 24.29 -3.08 11.67
C SER A 119 25.19 -3.70 10.60
N GLU A 120 24.76 -4.81 10.01
CA GLU A 120 25.42 -5.52 8.91
C GLU A 120 25.44 -4.65 7.66
N LEU A 121 24.28 -4.15 7.24
CA LEU A 121 24.16 -3.22 6.12
C LEU A 121 25.09 -2.02 6.32
N ARG A 122 25.12 -1.43 7.52
CA ARG A 122 26.02 -0.32 7.84
C ARG A 122 27.50 -0.71 7.80
N SER A 123 27.85 -1.95 8.06
CA SER A 123 29.25 -2.40 8.14
C SER A 123 29.94 -2.49 6.77
N TYR A 124 29.17 -2.50 5.67
CA TYR A 124 29.74 -2.55 4.32
C TYR A 124 30.70 -1.39 4.07
N SER A 125 31.97 -1.73 3.84
CA SER A 125 32.99 -0.77 3.40
C SER A 125 32.79 -0.37 1.94
N LYS A 126 32.35 -1.32 1.11
CA LYS A 126 32.05 -1.15 -0.31
C LYS A 126 30.72 -1.85 -0.64
N PRO A 127 29.57 -1.17 -0.44
CA PRO A 127 28.28 -1.78 -0.70
C PRO A 127 28.12 -2.05 -2.20
N PRO A 128 27.35 -3.09 -2.57
CA PRO A 128 26.94 -3.27 -3.95
C PRO A 128 26.12 -2.08 -4.43
N LYS A 129 26.25 -1.78 -5.73
CA LYS A 129 25.64 -0.59 -6.35
C LYS A 129 24.13 -0.54 -6.10
N ALA A 130 23.46 -1.68 -6.25
CA ALA A 130 22.02 -1.81 -6.00
C ALA A 130 21.66 -1.43 -4.56
N VAL A 131 22.36 -1.99 -3.57
CA VAL A 131 22.13 -1.70 -2.15
C VAL A 131 22.30 -0.22 -1.84
N ARG A 132 23.37 0.41 -2.34
CA ARG A 132 23.60 1.85 -2.17
C ARG A 132 22.48 2.67 -2.80
N ASP A 133 22.10 2.36 -4.03
CA ASP A 133 21.10 3.13 -4.78
C ASP A 133 19.70 2.99 -4.15
N VAL A 134 19.33 1.79 -3.68
CA VAL A 134 18.10 1.55 -2.91
C VAL A 134 18.10 2.37 -1.62
N MET A 135 19.18 2.32 -0.85
CA MET A 135 19.27 3.09 0.40
C MET A 135 19.22 4.60 0.18
N MET A 136 19.84 5.08 -0.91
CA MET A 136 19.73 6.48 -1.32
C MET A 136 18.27 6.85 -1.64
N CYS A 137 17.57 6.02 -2.40
CA CYS A 137 16.16 6.23 -2.71
C CYS A 137 15.28 6.24 -1.45
N VAL A 138 15.53 5.34 -0.49
CA VAL A 138 14.82 5.31 0.79
C VAL A 138 14.98 6.65 1.52
N TYR A 139 16.20 7.15 1.69
CA TYR A 139 16.42 8.43 2.39
C TYR A 139 15.90 9.65 1.61
N LEU A 140 15.87 9.59 0.29
CA LEU A 140 15.29 10.62 -0.55
C LEU A 140 13.75 10.66 -0.41
N LEU A 141 13.09 9.49 -0.41
CA LEU A 141 11.64 9.36 -0.16
C LEU A 141 11.27 9.83 1.24
N LEU A 142 12.09 9.53 2.24
CA LEU A 142 11.89 10.00 3.62
C LEU A 142 12.14 11.51 3.78
N GLN A 143 12.58 12.21 2.73
CA GLN A 143 12.84 13.65 2.68
C GLN A 143 13.74 14.20 3.81
N VAL A 144 14.58 13.34 4.38
CA VAL A 144 15.47 13.74 5.49
C VAL A 144 16.62 14.60 4.98
N ARG A 145 17.04 14.35 3.73
CA ARG A 145 18.18 15.01 3.06
C ARG A 145 17.90 15.15 1.57
N LYS A 146 18.57 16.10 0.94
CA LYS A 146 18.57 16.23 -0.52
C LYS A 146 19.50 15.22 -1.16
N GLU A 147 19.27 14.92 -2.45
CA GLU A 147 20.05 13.92 -3.20
C GLU A 147 21.56 14.21 -3.15
N ASP A 148 21.97 15.47 -3.26
CA ASP A 148 23.38 15.91 -3.20
C ASP A 148 24.08 15.59 -1.89
N GLU A 149 23.35 15.53 -0.78
CA GLU A 149 23.89 15.22 0.55
C GLU A 149 24.09 13.71 0.76
N ILE A 150 23.39 12.86 0.00
CA ILE A 150 23.35 11.40 0.16
C ILE A 150 23.96 10.62 -1.02
N LYS A 151 24.74 11.28 -1.90
CA LYS A 151 25.42 10.65 -3.04
C LYS A 151 26.48 9.63 -2.64
N THR A 152 27.03 9.73 -1.43
CA THR A 152 28.11 8.86 -0.97
C THR A 152 27.59 7.85 0.04
N TRP A 153 28.14 6.64 -0.01
CA TRP A 153 27.81 5.61 0.97
C TRP A 153 28.13 6.05 2.40
N LEU A 154 29.23 6.77 2.61
CA LEU A 154 29.60 7.29 3.92
C LEU A 154 28.52 8.23 4.49
N SER A 155 27.91 9.08 3.65
CA SER A 155 26.75 9.90 4.06
C SER A 155 25.57 9.03 4.48
N ILE A 156 25.26 7.99 3.72
CA ILE A 156 24.16 7.05 4.00
C ILE A 156 24.44 6.28 5.31
N GLN A 157 25.66 5.78 5.52
CA GLN A 157 26.07 5.11 6.76
C GLN A 157 25.90 6.01 7.99
N ARG A 158 26.23 7.30 7.87
CA ARG A 158 26.02 8.28 8.93
C ARG A 158 24.53 8.43 9.26
N LEU A 159 23.66 8.49 8.25
CA LEU A 159 22.21 8.52 8.48
C LEU A 159 21.70 7.23 9.14
N MET A 160 22.20 6.06 8.73
CA MET A 160 21.85 4.78 9.37
C MET A 160 22.34 4.67 10.81
N SER A 161 23.40 5.42 11.18
CA SER A 161 23.92 5.45 12.54
C SER A 161 23.11 6.34 13.50
N LEU A 162 22.16 7.12 12.99
CA LEU A 162 21.33 8.00 13.82
C LEU A 162 20.37 7.17 14.69
N GLY A 163 20.20 7.60 15.94
CA GLY A 163 19.31 6.99 16.92
C GLY A 163 18.01 7.76 17.14
N GLY A 164 17.11 7.17 17.94
CA GLY A 164 15.89 7.80 18.42
C GLY A 164 14.95 8.20 17.27
N ARG A 165 14.54 9.48 17.23
CA ARG A 165 13.58 9.99 16.24
C ARG A 165 14.09 9.96 14.79
N ASN A 166 15.41 9.91 14.61
CA ASN A 166 16.05 9.95 13.30
C ASN A 166 16.55 8.57 12.85
N CYS A 167 16.28 7.51 13.60
CA CYS A 167 16.65 6.17 13.17
C CYS A 167 15.78 5.73 12.00
N LEU A 168 16.35 4.92 11.10
CA LEU A 168 15.69 4.48 9.86
C LEU A 168 14.29 3.90 10.11
N LYS A 169 14.15 3.03 11.11
CA LYS A 169 12.87 2.44 11.48
C LYS A 169 11.82 3.48 11.83
N ARG A 170 12.17 4.44 12.69
CA ARG A 170 11.24 5.48 13.13
C ARG A 170 10.82 6.39 11.98
N LEU A 171 11.76 6.72 11.10
CA LEU A 171 11.47 7.51 9.90
C LEU A 171 10.47 6.79 8.99
N ILE A 172 10.64 5.48 8.77
CA ILE A 172 9.72 4.67 7.97
C ILE A 172 8.35 4.53 8.65
N GLU A 173 8.31 4.34 9.97
CA GLU A 173 7.05 4.29 10.74
C GLU A 173 6.24 5.59 10.60
N THR A 174 6.90 6.74 10.61
CA THR A 174 6.22 8.05 10.50
C THR A 174 6.06 8.55 9.06
N PHE A 175 6.50 7.78 8.08
CA PHE A 175 6.47 8.18 6.67
C PHE A 175 5.05 8.20 6.12
N ARG A 176 4.72 9.28 5.40
CA ARG A 176 3.47 9.44 4.66
C ARG A 176 3.78 9.64 3.19
N ALA A 177 3.16 8.81 2.33
CA ALA A 177 3.35 8.89 0.90
C ALA A 177 2.86 10.22 0.29
N ASP A 178 1.84 10.84 0.90
CA ASP A 178 1.26 12.11 0.44
C ASP A 178 2.22 13.30 0.56
N ASP A 179 3.23 13.19 1.44
CA ASP A 179 4.20 14.25 1.67
C ASP A 179 5.30 14.24 0.59
N VAL A 180 5.35 13.22 -0.27
CA VAL A 180 6.38 13.06 -1.30
C VAL A 180 6.04 13.84 -2.56
N SER A 181 6.94 14.74 -2.98
CA SER A 181 6.75 15.49 -4.23
C SER A 181 6.83 14.59 -5.47
N CYS A 182 6.15 15.01 -6.54
CA CYS A 182 6.21 14.34 -7.84
C CYS A 182 7.65 14.26 -8.37
N ASP A 183 8.47 15.30 -8.15
CA ASP A 183 9.87 15.33 -8.59
C ASP A 183 10.71 14.25 -7.90
N VAL A 184 10.57 14.11 -6.58
CA VAL A 184 11.24 13.05 -5.82
C VAL A 184 10.79 11.68 -6.30
N THR A 185 9.49 11.49 -6.51
CA THR A 185 8.94 10.22 -6.98
C THR A 185 9.45 9.85 -8.37
N ALA A 186 9.48 10.81 -9.30
CA ALA A 186 10.01 10.60 -10.65
C ALA A 186 11.50 10.24 -10.61
N ARG A 187 12.27 10.95 -9.78
CA ARG A 187 13.70 10.70 -9.63
C ARG A 187 13.99 9.31 -9.04
N VAL A 188 13.23 8.90 -8.01
CA VAL A 188 13.36 7.56 -7.43
C VAL A 188 12.99 6.48 -8.44
N LYS A 189 11.94 6.68 -9.24
CA LYS A 189 11.56 5.76 -10.31
C LYS A 189 12.67 5.61 -11.36
N GLU A 190 13.32 6.70 -11.75
CA GLU A 190 14.46 6.67 -12.67
C GLU A 190 15.64 5.88 -12.09
N LEU A 191 15.98 6.12 -10.82
CA LEU A 191 17.08 5.42 -10.15
C LEU A 191 16.81 3.92 -10.01
N LEU A 192 15.58 3.55 -9.63
CA LEU A 192 15.16 2.17 -9.40
C LEU A 192 14.81 1.41 -10.68
N GLY A 193 14.42 2.10 -11.77
CA GLY A 193 14.05 1.46 -13.04
C GLY A 193 15.17 0.64 -13.68
N ASN A 194 16.40 0.77 -13.19
CA ASN A 194 17.55 -0.04 -13.61
C ASN A 194 17.66 -1.38 -12.87
N TYR A 195 16.75 -1.67 -11.94
CA TYR A 195 16.78 -2.86 -11.11
C TYR A 195 15.44 -3.60 -11.19
N ASP A 196 15.51 -4.91 -11.45
CA ASP A 196 14.39 -5.82 -11.17
C ASP A 196 14.47 -6.24 -9.69
N PHE A 197 13.34 -6.25 -8.98
CA PHE A 197 13.29 -6.66 -7.57
C PHE A 197 13.86 -8.07 -7.37
N GLN A 198 13.65 -8.96 -8.33
CA GLN A 198 14.21 -10.30 -8.34
C GLN A 198 15.75 -10.28 -8.34
N HIS A 199 16.33 -9.40 -9.15
CA HIS A 199 17.79 -9.24 -9.27
C HIS A 199 18.42 -8.65 -8.01
N ILE A 200 17.69 -7.80 -7.26
CA ILE A 200 18.17 -7.26 -5.98
C ILE A 200 18.25 -8.37 -4.92
N TYR A 201 17.26 -9.26 -4.87
CA TYR A 201 17.27 -10.41 -3.95
C TYR A 201 18.41 -11.39 -4.26
N GLU A 202 18.62 -11.72 -5.54
CA GLU A 202 19.73 -12.58 -5.99
C GLU A 202 21.10 -11.99 -5.62
N ILE A 203 21.27 -10.68 -5.77
CA ILE A 203 22.50 -10.00 -5.36
C ILE A 203 22.70 -10.08 -3.84
N MET A 204 21.63 -9.95 -3.03
CA MET A 204 21.73 -10.05 -1.56
C MET A 204 22.11 -11.46 -1.11
N GLU A 205 21.52 -12.51 -1.71
CA GLU A 205 21.85 -13.91 -1.43
C GLU A 205 23.31 -14.25 -1.77
N VAL A 206 23.81 -13.77 -2.92
CA VAL A 206 25.22 -13.96 -3.32
C VAL A 206 26.20 -13.23 -2.40
N ILE A 207 25.81 -12.07 -1.82
CA ILE A 207 26.67 -11.37 -0.83
C ILE A 207 26.76 -12.20 0.45
N GLU A 208 25.64 -12.72 0.96
CA GLU A 208 25.63 -13.56 2.16
C GLU A 208 26.53 -14.80 1.98
N GLU A 209 26.48 -15.45 0.82
CA GLU A 209 27.38 -16.58 0.49
C GLU A 209 28.86 -16.17 0.40
N VAL A 210 29.17 -15.05 -0.27
CA VAL A 210 30.56 -14.58 -0.43
C VAL A 210 31.16 -14.11 0.90
N GLU A 211 30.36 -13.52 1.79
CA GLU A 211 30.80 -13.15 3.14
C GLU A 211 30.99 -14.37 4.04
N ALA A 212 30.13 -15.39 3.92
CA ALA A 212 30.32 -16.67 4.61
C ALA A 212 31.64 -17.36 4.21
N LEU A 213 31.95 -17.39 2.91
CA LEU A 213 33.20 -17.98 2.40
C LEU A 213 34.45 -17.23 2.88
N LYS A 214 34.39 -15.89 2.94
CA LYS A 214 35.50 -15.08 3.49
C LYS A 214 35.68 -15.21 4.99
N GLY A 215 34.62 -15.59 5.72
CA GLY A 215 34.67 -15.84 7.16
C GLY A 215 35.34 -17.17 7.55
N GLU A 216 35.36 -18.15 6.64
CA GLU A 216 35.99 -19.46 6.85
C GLU A 216 37.51 -19.42 6.60
N ASP A 217 37.97 -18.65 5.61
CA ASP A 217 39.41 -18.52 5.27
C ASP A 217 40.25 -17.81 6.35
N ILE A 218 39.63 -17.06 7.26
CA ILE A 218 40.35 -16.39 8.37
C ILE A 218 40.55 -17.34 9.56
N LYS A 219 39.73 -18.39 9.70
CA LYS A 219 39.88 -19.35 10.81
C LYS A 219 40.89 -20.46 10.54
N SER A 220 41.24 -20.72 9.27
CA SER A 220 42.20 -21.77 8.88
C SER A 220 43.65 -21.28 8.76
N ALA A 221 43.90 -19.97 8.90
CA ALA A 221 45.24 -19.36 8.75
C ALA A 221 45.88 -18.90 10.08
N THR A 222 45.30 -19.25 11.23
CA THR A 222 45.78 -18.87 12.58
C THR A 222 45.93 -20.04 13.55
N ASP A 223 46.13 -21.25 13.04
CA ASP A 223 46.60 -22.41 13.83
C ASP A 223 48.05 -22.77 13.49
#